data_AF-A0A225UCJ2-F1
#
_entry.id   AF-A0A225UCJ2-F1
#
_cell.length_a   1.000
_cell.length_b   1.000
_cell.length_c   1.000
_cell.angle_alpha   90.00
_cell.angle_beta   90.00
_cell.angle_gamma   90.00
#
_symmetry.space_group_name_H-M   'P 1'
#
loop_
_entity.id
_entity.type
_entity.pdbx_description
1 polymer ?
#
loop_
_entity_poly.entity_id
_entity_poly.type
_entity_poly.pdbx_seq_one_letter_code
_entity_poly.pdbx_strand_id
1 'polypeptide(L)' 'LLNEQYDVHRFHPPLVYGRRGDPSQEEGEGIAVCKVTQGSRTLCCLITYVYPTLSARAVPQLKEFCETQFEMD' A
#
# COMPACT_ATOMS: atom_id res chain seq x y z
N LEU A 1 9.09 -6.17 -3.78
CA LEU A 1 8.37 -7.37 -4.30
C LEU A 1 9.19 -7.95 -5.43
N LEU A 2 9.23 -9.27 -5.65
CA LEU A 2 10.03 -9.87 -6.75
C LEU A 2 11.50 -9.43 -6.74
N ASN A 3 12.11 -9.35 -5.54
CA ASN A 3 13.47 -8.85 -5.31
C ASN A 3 13.71 -7.35 -5.62
N GLU A 4 12.65 -6.58 -5.88
CA GLU A 4 12.72 -5.13 -6.03
C GLU A 4 12.64 -4.41 -4.68
N GLN A 5 13.52 -3.43 -4.49
CA GLN A 5 13.53 -2.52 -3.34
C GLN A 5 12.63 -1.31 -3.60
N TYR A 6 11.81 -0.97 -2.61
CA TYR A 6 11.02 0.27 -2.59
C TYR A 6 11.46 1.09 -1.39
N ASP A 7 11.75 2.36 -1.63
CA ASP A 7 12.07 3.28 -0.56
C ASP A 7 10.78 3.82 0.05
N VAL A 8 10.65 3.66 1.36
CA VAL A 8 9.51 4.17 2.13
C VAL A 8 9.62 5.68 2.23
N HIS A 9 8.59 6.39 1.79
CA HIS A 9 8.56 7.86 1.82
C HIS A 9 7.38 8.44 2.60
N ARG A 10 6.39 7.63 2.98
CA ARG A 10 5.26 8.09 3.79
C ARG A 10 4.70 6.99 4.66
N PHE A 11 4.41 7.34 5.91
CA PHE A 11 3.64 6.52 6.84
C PHE A 11 2.40 7.30 7.27
N HIS A 12 1.23 6.70 7.10
CA HIS A 12 -0.06 7.23 7.51
C HIS A 12 -0.93 6.06 7.98
N PRO A 13 -0.82 5.66 9.27
CA PRO A 13 -1.49 4.47 9.80
C PRO A 13 -2.95 4.33 9.33
N PRO A 14 -3.39 3.15 8.85
CA PRO A 14 -2.68 1.86 8.81
C PRO A 14 -1.76 1.65 7.58
N LEU A 15 -1.53 2.70 6.79
CA LEU A 15 -0.87 2.62 5.49
C LEU A 15 0.61 3.02 5.54
N VAL A 16 1.44 2.27 4.82
CA VAL A 16 2.84 2.60 4.50
C VAL A 16 2.96 2.73 2.98
N TYR A 17 3.62 3.77 2.51
CA TYR A 17 3.84 4.03 1.10
C TYR A 17 5.32 3.99 0.77
N GLY A 18 5.64 3.33 -0.33
CA GLY A 18 6.97 3.30 -0.92
C GLY A 18 6.95 3.59 -2.40
N ARG A 19 8.12 3.84 -2.97
CA ARG A 19 8.30 3.97 -4.42
C ARG A 19 9.63 3.37 -4.82
N ARG A 20 9.70 2.85 -6.05
CA ARG A 20 10.94 2.47 -6.72
C ARG A 20 11.03 3.14 -8.08
N GLY A 21 12.22 3.12 -8.66
CA GLY A 21 12.53 3.78 -9.93
C GLY A 21 13.14 5.17 -9.73
N ASP A 22 13.83 5.64 -10.77
CA ASP A 22 14.48 6.94 -10.78
C ASP A 22 13.43 8.06 -10.94
N PRO A 23 13.34 9.05 -10.04
CA PRO A 23 12.44 10.21 -10.17
C PRO A 23 12.63 11.00 -11.47
N SER A 24 13.78 10.89 -12.13
CA SER A 24 14.08 11.54 -13.41
C SER A 24 13.59 10.74 -14.63
N GLN A 25 13.21 9.47 -14.43
CA GLN A 25 12.62 8.61 -15.45
C GLN A 25 11.10 8.51 -15.21
N GLU A 26 10.30 8.46 -16.28
CA GLU A 26 8.84 8.30 -16.15
C GLU A 26 8.42 6.92 -15.61
N GLU A 27 9.36 5.97 -15.56
CA GLU A 27 9.17 4.58 -15.12
C GLU A 27 9.38 4.42 -13.61
N GLY A 28 8.43 4.92 -12.82
CA GLY A 28 8.41 4.71 -11.36
C GLY A 28 7.18 3.91 -10.93
N GLU A 29 7.36 3.00 -9.99
CA GLU A 29 6.26 2.20 -9.41
C GLU A 29 6.10 2.53 -7.93
N GLY A 30 4.88 2.90 -7.55
CA GLY A 30 4.49 3.05 -6.16
C GLY A 30 4.00 1.74 -5.56
N ILE A 31 4.14 1.62 -4.25
CA ILE A 31 3.56 0.54 -3.44
C ILE A 31 2.85 1.16 -2.24
N ALA A 32 1.66 0.66 -1.92
CA ALA A 32 0.98 0.94 -0.67
C ALA A 32 0.70 -0.38 0.05
N VAL A 33 1.02 -0.43 1.34
CA VAL A 33 0.79 -1.57 2.22
C VAL A 33 -0.16 -1.13 3.33
N CYS A 34 -1.29 -1.82 3.48
CA CYS A 34 -2.23 -1.65 4.57
C CYS A 34 -2.03 -2.79 5.57
N LYS A 35 -1.73 -2.45 6.82
CA LYS A 35 -1.60 -3.43 7.91
C LYS A 35 -2.62 -3.11 8.99
N VAL A 36 -3.59 -3.99 9.17
CA VAL A 36 -4.57 -3.92 10.26
C VAL A 36 -4.28 -5.05 11.24
N THR A 37 -4.35 -4.76 12.53
CA THR A 37 -4.11 -5.73 13.61
C THR A 37 -5.25 -5.66 14.61
N GLN A 38 -5.85 -6.80 14.93
CA GLN A 38 -6.91 -6.93 15.94
C GLN A 38 -6.60 -8.16 16.81
N GLY A 39 -6.35 -7.92 18.10
CA GLY A 39 -5.87 -8.97 19.00
C GLY A 39 -4.58 -9.60 18.50
N SER A 40 -4.60 -10.93 18.29
CA SER A 40 -3.46 -11.70 17.76
C SER A 40 -3.42 -11.80 16.23
N ARG A 41 -4.46 -11.32 15.53
CA ARG A 41 -4.60 -11.45 14.08
C ARG A 41 -4.07 -10.20 13.38
N THR A 42 -3.41 -10.40 12.24
CA THR A 42 -2.94 -9.31 11.38
C THR A 42 -3.29 -9.61 9.93
N LEU A 43 -3.95 -8.67 9.27
CA LEU A 43 -4.18 -8.66 7.82
C LEU A 43 -3.19 -7.66 7.22
N CYS A 44 -2.45 -8.12 6.21
CA CYS A 44 -1.57 -7.30 5.41
C CYS A 44 -2.02 -7.41 3.96
N CYS A 45 -2.49 -6.30 3.39
CA CYS A 45 -2.81 -6.22 1.97
C CYS A 45 -1.96 -5.13 1.32
N LEU A 46 -1.66 -5.30 0.03
CA LEU A 46 -0.83 -4.37 -0.70
C LEU A 46 -1.34 -4.18 -2.12
N ILE A 47 -0.97 -3.05 -2.72
CA ILE A 47 -1.10 -2.80 -4.15
C ILE A 47 0.18 -2.16 -4.67
N THR A 48 0.49 -2.40 -5.95
CA THR A 48 1.44 -1.59 -6.71
C THR A 48 0.71 -0.78 -7.76
N TYR A 49 1.30 0.32 -8.19
CA TYR A 49 0.70 1.22 -9.18
C TYR A 49 1.79 2.03 -9.89
N VAL A 50 1.66 2.20 -11.20
CA VAL A 50 2.54 3.08 -11.98
C VAL A 50 2.08 4.53 -11.83
N TYR A 51 0.80 4.79 -12.10
CA TYR A 51 0.25 6.14 -12.09
C TYR A 51 -0.22 6.58 -10.70
N PRO A 52 0.21 7.75 -10.19
CA PRO A 52 -0.26 8.28 -8.91
C PRO A 52 -1.79 8.44 -8.85
N THR A 53 -2.44 8.78 -9.96
CA THR A 53 -3.90 8.93 -10.04
C THR A 53 -4.65 7.63 -9.73
N LEU A 54 -4.11 6.48 -10.13
CA LEU A 54 -4.68 5.17 -9.81
C LEU A 54 -4.65 4.92 -8.29
N SER A 55 -3.54 5.26 -7.64
CA SER A 55 -3.38 5.07 -6.19
C SER A 55 -4.39 5.88 -5.36
N ALA A 56 -4.76 7.08 -5.81
CA ALA A 56 -5.72 7.94 -5.12
C ALA A 56 -7.12 7.28 -5.00
N ARG A 57 -7.43 6.30 -5.85
CA ARG A 57 -8.68 5.51 -5.79
C ARG A 57 -8.45 4.14 -5.15
N ALA A 58 -7.40 3.44 -5.55
CA ALA A 58 -7.17 2.07 -5.12
C ALA A 58 -6.71 1.95 -3.66
N VAL A 59 -5.91 2.89 -3.14
CA VAL A 59 -5.43 2.83 -1.75
C VAL A 59 -6.56 3.03 -0.73
N PRO A 60 -7.48 3.99 -0.89
CA PRO A 60 -8.66 4.07 -0.02
C PRO A 60 -9.51 2.79 -0.03
N GLN A 61 -9.71 2.19 -1.21
CA GLN A 61 -10.46 0.92 -1.33
C GLN A 61 -9.75 -0.24 -0.64
N LEU A 62 -8.42 -0.33 -0.75
CA LEU A 62 -7.60 -1.30 -0.01
C LEU A 62 -7.78 -1.14 1.50
N LYS A 63 -7.75 0.10 1.99
CA LYS A 63 -7.94 0.41 3.43
C LYS A 63 -9.33 -0.01 3.89
N GLU A 64 -10.38 0.41 3.19
CA GLU A 64 -11.77 0.05 3.49
C GLU A 64 -11.97 -1.46 3.48
N PHE A 65 -11.40 -2.17 2.49
CA PHE A 65 -11.42 -3.63 2.46
C PHE A 65 -10.75 -4.23 3.70
N CYS A 66 -9.54 -3.79 4.06
CA CYS A 66 -8.84 -4.33 5.22
C CYS A 66 -9.59 -4.08 6.54
N GLU A 67 -10.26 -2.94 6.67
CA GLU A 67 -11.06 -2.59 7.85
C GLU A 67 -12.33 -3.45 7.91
N THR A 68 -13.06 -3.56 6.80
CA THR A 68 -14.32 -4.34 6.74
C THR A 68 -14.13 -5.84 6.87
N GLN A 69 -13.09 -6.43 6.25
CA GLN A 69 -12.83 -7.88 6.39
C GLN A 69 -12.43 -8.26 7.82
N PHE A 70 -11.86 -7.32 8.58
CA PHE A 70 -11.57 -7.55 9.99
C PHE A 70 -12.80 -7.47 10.90
N GLU A 71 -13.87 -6.81 10.46
CA GLU A 71 -15.12 -6.68 11.22
C GLU A 71 -16.08 -7.86 11.01
N MET A 72 -15.89 -8.66 9.96
CA MET A 72 -16.80 -9.76 9.57
C MET A 72 -16.45 -11.14 10.16
N ASP A 73 -15.50 -11.21 11.10
CA ASP A 73 -15.15 -12.45 11.83
C ASP A 73 -15.55 -12.40 13.31
#